data_AF-A0A427BVQ3-F1
#
_entry.id   AF-A0A427BVQ3-F1
#
_cell.length_a   1.000
_cell.length_b   1.000
_cell.length_c   1.000
_cell.angle_alpha   90.00
_cell.angle_beta   90.00
_cell.angle_gamma   90.00
#
_symmetry.space_group_name_H-M   'P 1'
#
loop_
_entity.id
_entity.type
_entity.pdbx_description
1 polymer ?
#
loop_
_entity_poly.entity_id
_entity_poly.type
_entity_poly.pdbx_seq_one_letter_code
_entity_poly.pdbx_strand_id
1 'polypeptide(L)' 'ALHAAAQPAPGDALYFVAVGDGSGAHVFSATYTDHNAAVARYLQQLRQQRAQQQAQPQ' A
#
# COMPACT_ATOMS: atom_id res chain seq x y z
N ALA A 1 -3.98 -17.34 10.19
CA ALA A 1 -4.23 -17.47 8.73
C ALA A 1 -5.56 -18.18 8.44
N LEU A 2 -5.80 -19.37 9.00
CA LEU A 2 -7.01 -20.16 8.70
C LEU A 2 -8.33 -19.42 8.98
N HIS A 3 -8.43 -18.65 10.06
CA HIS A 3 -9.65 -17.88 10.37
C HIS A 3 -10.02 -16.86 9.30
N ALA A 4 -9.04 -16.10 8.76
CA ALA A 4 -9.34 -15.10 7.72
C ALA A 4 -9.73 -15.74 6.38
N ALA A 5 -9.21 -16.94 6.10
CA ALA A 5 -9.59 -17.71 4.92
C ALA A 5 -11.00 -18.32 5.07
N ALA A 6 -11.33 -18.85 6.24
CA ALA A 6 -12.64 -19.46 6.51
C ALA A 6 -13.74 -18.42 6.79
N GLN A 7 -13.36 -17.27 7.35
CA GLN A 7 -14.27 -16.19 7.75
C GLN A 7 -13.62 -14.83 7.42
N PRO A 8 -13.63 -14.43 6.13
CA PRO A 8 -13.10 -13.15 5.72
C PRO A 8 -13.95 -12.02 6.27
N ALA A 9 -13.35 -10.84 6.42
CA ALA A 9 -14.12 -9.62 6.63
C ALA A 9 -14.99 -9.36 5.38
N PRO A 10 -16.24 -8.88 5.55
CA PRO A 10 -17.05 -8.47 4.42
C PRO A 10 -16.39 -7.27 3.70
N GLY A 11 -16.39 -7.30 2.37
CA GLY A 11 -15.82 -6.22 1.56
C GLY A 11 -15.86 -6.55 0.06
N ASP A 12 -15.65 -5.53 -0.74
CA ASP A 12 -15.64 -5.55 -2.21
C ASP A 12 -14.25 -5.21 -2.78
N ALA A 13 -13.23 -5.14 -1.93
CA ALA A 13 -11.88 -4.82 -2.34
C ALA A 13 -11.32 -5.90 -3.28
N LEU A 14 -10.98 -5.47 -4.50
CA LEU A 14 -10.36 -6.31 -5.52
C LEU A 14 -8.87 -6.01 -5.68
N TYR A 15 -8.42 -4.85 -5.18
CA TYR A 15 -7.06 -4.37 -5.30
C TYR A 15 -6.52 -3.96 -3.94
N PHE A 16 -5.20 -4.09 -3.77
CA PHE A 16 -4.50 -3.56 -2.60
C PHE A 16 -3.11 -3.05 -2.99
N VAL A 17 -2.62 -2.04 -2.26
CA VAL A 17 -1.25 -1.53 -2.40
C VAL A 17 -0.73 -1.15 -1.00
N ALA A 18 0.57 -1.29 -0.76
CA ALA A 18 1.17 -0.83 0.49
C ALA A 18 0.98 0.70 0.63
N VAL A 19 0.86 1.20 1.85
CA VAL A 19 0.81 2.65 2.11
C VAL A 19 2.09 3.31 1.62
N GLY A 20 3.24 2.71 1.95
CA GLY A 20 4.56 3.19 1.56
C GLY A 20 5.29 3.99 2.64
N ASP A 21 4.77 4.04 3.87
CA ASP A 21 5.30 4.82 5.00
C ASP A 21 6.19 4.00 5.96
N GLY A 22 6.41 2.72 5.66
CA GLY A 22 7.20 1.81 6.50
C GLY A 22 6.41 1.11 7.61
N SER A 23 5.11 1.39 7.77
CA SER A 23 4.25 0.75 8.79
C SER A 23 3.87 -0.69 8.48
N GLY A 24 4.01 -1.11 7.21
CA GLY A 24 3.46 -2.37 6.71
C GLY A 24 1.95 -2.35 6.45
N ALA A 25 1.29 -1.19 6.56
CA ALA A 25 -0.12 -1.05 6.26
C ALA A 25 -0.41 -1.11 4.74
N HIS A 26 -1.64 -1.48 4.40
CA HIS A 26 -2.14 -1.57 3.03
C HIS A 26 -3.41 -0.76 2.85
N VAL A 27 -3.56 -0.16 1.67
CA VAL A 27 -4.79 0.45 1.18
C VAL A 27 -5.52 -0.56 0.31
N PHE A 28 -6.79 -0.81 0.60
CA PHE A 28 -7.67 -1.69 -0.16
C PHE A 28 -8.62 -0.85 -1.02
N SER A 29 -8.92 -1.29 -2.24
CA SER A 29 -9.77 -0.56 -3.20
C SER A 29 -10.67 -1.51 -3.98
N ALA A 30 -11.93 -1.11 -4.16
CA ALA A 30 -12.90 -1.85 -4.96
C ALA A 30 -12.73 -1.62 -6.46
N THR A 31 -12.35 -0.40 -6.86
CA THR A 31 -12.23 0.00 -8.27
C THR A 31 -10.78 0.13 -8.72
N TYR A 32 -10.55 -0.09 -10.01
CA TYR A 32 -9.24 0.10 -10.65
C TYR A 32 -8.77 1.56 -10.58
N THR A 33 -9.69 2.52 -10.70
CA THR A 33 -9.37 3.96 -10.61
C THR A 33 -8.85 4.33 -9.22
N ASP A 34 -9.51 3.86 -8.16
CA ASP A 34 -9.08 4.12 -6.78
C ASP A 34 -7.74 3.46 -6.49
N HIS A 35 -7.54 2.24 -6.99
CA HIS A 35 -6.27 1.54 -6.88
C HIS A 35 -5.13 2.33 -7.54
N ASN A 36 -5.33 2.84 -8.76
CA ASN A 36 -4.32 3.63 -9.46
C ASN A 36 -3.97 4.92 -8.70
N ALA A 37 -4.96 5.59 -8.09
CA ALA A 37 -4.71 6.74 -7.22
C ALA A 37 -3.89 6.36 -5.98
N ALA A 38 -4.17 5.21 -5.36
CA ALA A 38 -3.40 4.69 -4.24
C ALA A 38 -1.95 4.32 -4.66
N VAL A 39 -1.76 3.71 -5.83
CA VAL A 39 -0.45 3.39 -6.40
C VAL A 39 0.37 4.65 -6.65
N ALA A 40 -0.25 5.71 -7.17
CA ALA A 40 0.44 6.99 -7.38
C ALA A 40 0.99 7.55 -6.06
N ARG A 41 0.21 7.48 -4.97
CA ARG A 41 0.63 7.89 -3.62
C ARG A 41 1.77 7.02 -3.10
N TYR A 42 1.65 5.69 -3.22
CA TYR A 42 2.69 4.75 -2.82
C TYR A 42 4.03 5.05 -3.52
N LEU A 43 4.00 5.26 -4.83
CA LEU A 43 5.21 5.56 -5.60
C LEU A 43 5.82 6.91 -5.24
N GLN A 44 5.01 7.91 -4.88
CA GLN A 44 5.51 9.18 -4.35
C GLN A 44 6.28 8.97 -3.05
N GLN A 45 5.72 8.24 -2.09
CA GLN A 45 6.36 7.95 -0.81
C GLN A 45 7.66 7.14 -0.99
N LEU A 46 7.65 6.12 -1.85
CA LEU A 46 8.83 5.31 -2.15
C LEU A 46 9.97 6.15 -2.73
N ARG A 47 9.67 7.09 -3.64
CA ARG A 47 10.69 8.01 -4.19
C ARG A 47 11.26 8.92 -3.11
N GLN A 48 10.41 9.46 -2.23
CA GLN A 48 10.85 10.33 -1.12
C GLN A 48 11.78 9.57 -0.17
N GLN A 49 11.42 8.35 0.23
CA GLN A 49 12.26 7.52 1.09
C GLN A 49 13.61 7.21 0.46
N ARG A 50 13.64 6.85 -0.83
CA ARG A 50 14.90 6.58 -1.54
C ARG A 50 15.78 7.84 -1.64
N ALA A 51 15.19 9.00 -1.89
CA ALA A 51 15.93 10.25 -1.91
C ALA A 51 16.53 10.59 -0.54
N GLN A 52 15.79 10.36 0.55
CA GLN A 52 16.29 10.54 1.91
C GLN A 52 17.44 9.59 2.25
N GLN A 53 17.33 8.31 1.86
CA GLN A 53 18.40 7.33 2.05
C GLN A 53 19.69 7.69 1.30
N GLN A 54 19.57 8.28 0.10
CA GLN A 54 20.72 8.71 -0.70
C GLN A 54 21.39 9.98 -0.16
N ALA A 55 20.66 10.81 0.59
CA ALA A 55 21.16 12.05 1.15
C ALA A 55 21.89 11.88 2.51
N GLN A 56 21.85 10.69 3.10
CA GLN A 56 22.58 10.37 4.33
C GLN A 56 23.92 9.69 3.96
N PRO A 57 25.08 10.38 4.10
CA PRO A 57 26.35 9.69 4.04
C PRO A 57 26.48 8.77 5.26
N GLN A 58 27.05 7.57 5.04
CA GLN A 58 27.39 6.65 6.13
C GLN A 58 28.51 7.19 7.00
#